data_AF-A0A0Q4HVR4-F1
#
_entry.id   AF-A0A0Q4HVR4-F1
#
_cell.length_a   1.000
_cell.length_b   1.000
_cell.length_c   1.000
_cell.angle_alpha   90.00
_cell.angle_beta   90.00
_cell.angle_gamma   90.00
#
_symmetry.space_group_name_H-M   'P 1'
#
loop_
_entity.id
_entity.type
_entity.pdbx_description
1 polymer ?
#
loop_
_entity_poly.entity_id
_entity_poly.type
_entity_poly.pdbx_seq_one_letter_code
_entity_poly.pdbx_strand_id
1 'polypeptide(L)'
;MASKREILDRIERLTVSADAKVLLHQLAGVTMRVGNQLVEVGRCILSFVFEAVKLFPHIALGVVVGFTMWWLIGSAALLGALLGPILGPLLVAFGLGMGAIADVADGGLRSRVEDFAGSFDPADRN
;
A
#
# COMPACT_ATOMS: atom_id res chain seq x y z
N MET A 1 -18.14 2.58 0.91
CA MET A 1 -17.17 1.48 0.68
C MET A 1 -17.81 0.55 -0.33
N ALA A 2 -17.13 0.18 -1.42
CA ALA A 2 -17.72 -0.71 -2.43
C ALA A 2 -17.99 -2.08 -1.80
N SER A 3 -19.18 -2.62 -2.03
CA SER A 3 -19.56 -3.95 -1.56
C SER A 3 -18.74 -5.03 -2.28
N LYS A 4 -18.65 -6.22 -1.67
CA LYS A 4 -18.02 -7.39 -2.31
C LYS A 4 -18.52 -7.60 -3.73
N ARG A 5 -19.84 -7.51 -3.89
CA ARG A 5 -20.51 -7.73 -5.16
C ARG A 5 -20.11 -6.66 -6.20
N GLU A 6 -20.06 -5.39 -5.81
CA GLU A 6 -19.63 -4.32 -6.73
C GLU A 6 -18.17 -4.47 -7.20
N ILE A 7 -17.28 -4.95 -6.33
CA ILE A 7 -15.88 -5.22 -6.70
C ILE A 7 -15.81 -6.37 -7.71
N LEU A 8 -16.56 -7.46 -7.48
CA LEU A 8 -16.58 -8.61 -8.38
C LEU A 8 -17.23 -8.29 -9.73
N ASP A 9 -18.35 -7.55 -9.73
CA ASP A 9 -19.01 -7.10 -10.96
C ASP A 9 -18.10 -6.19 -11.79
N ARG A 10 -17.26 -5.37 -11.13
CA ARG A 10 -16.25 -4.55 -11.82
C ARG A 10 -15.16 -5.41 -12.46
N ILE A 11 -14.71 -6.47 -11.79
CA ILE A 11 -13.71 -7.40 -12.34
C ILE A 11 -14.27 -8.13 -13.56
N GLU A 12 -15.54 -8.54 -13.53
CA GLU A 12 -16.20 -9.19 -14.67
C GLU A 12 -16.27 -8.29 -15.91
N ARG A 13 -16.49 -6.98 -15.72
CA ARG A 13 -16.59 -5.99 -16.80
C ARG A 13 -15.25 -5.62 -17.45
N LEU A 14 -14.12 -6.05 -16.88
CA LEU A 14 -12.81 -5.78 -17.47
C LEU A 14 -12.62 -6.56 -18.77
N THR A 15 -12.07 -5.90 -19.79
CA THR A 15 -11.62 -6.48 -21.05
C THR A 15 -10.23 -7.09 -20.89
N VAL A 16 -10.09 -8.05 -19.97
CA VAL A 16 -8.86 -8.83 -19.73
C VAL A 16 -9.12 -10.33 -19.89
N SER A 17 -8.06 -11.13 -19.97
CA SER A 17 -8.16 -12.59 -20.10
C SER A 17 -8.89 -13.24 -18.90
N ALA A 18 -9.46 -14.43 -19.14
CA ALA A 18 -10.17 -15.18 -18.09
C ALA A 18 -9.27 -15.48 -16.89
N ASP A 19 -8.02 -15.87 -17.12
CA ASP A 19 -7.05 -16.14 -16.06
C ASP A 19 -6.74 -14.88 -15.23
N ALA A 20 -6.63 -13.72 -15.87
CA ALA A 20 -6.45 -12.45 -15.17
C ALA A 20 -7.67 -12.14 -14.30
N LYS A 21 -8.90 -12.41 -14.75
CA LYS A 21 -10.11 -12.26 -13.93
C LYS A 21 -10.09 -13.20 -12.72
N VAL A 22 -9.67 -14.46 -12.89
CA VAL A 22 -9.56 -15.42 -11.78
C VAL A 22 -8.59 -14.92 -10.72
N LEU A 23 -7.42 -14.42 -11.12
CA LEU A 23 -6.43 -13.85 -10.19
C LEU A 23 -6.99 -12.62 -9.46
N LEU A 24 -7.69 -11.73 -10.17
CA LEU A 24 -8.34 -10.57 -9.56
C LEU A 24 -9.44 -10.96 -8.57
N HIS A 25 -10.23 -11.99 -8.88
CA HIS A 25 -11.23 -12.55 -7.96
C HIS A 25 -10.58 -13.10 -6.69
N GLN A 26 -9.48 -13.84 -6.82
CA GLN A 26 -8.74 -14.39 -5.68
C GLN A 26 -8.14 -13.26 -4.83
N LEU A 27 -7.49 -12.28 -5.47
CA LEU A 27 -6.91 -11.12 -4.81
C LEU A 27 -7.97 -10.31 -4.05
N ALA A 28 -9.11 -10.04 -4.69
CA ALA A 28 -10.24 -9.38 -4.04
C ALA A 28 -10.73 -10.19 -2.84
N GLY A 29 -10.87 -11.52 -2.98
CA GLY A 29 -11.28 -12.40 -1.88
C GLY A 29 -10.34 -12.36 -0.68
N VAL A 30 -9.02 -12.44 -0.91
CA VAL A 30 -8.00 -12.36 0.14
C VAL A 30 -8.01 -10.98 0.81
N THR A 31 -8.02 -9.91 0.01
CA THR A 31 -8.03 -8.53 0.52
C THR A 31 -9.24 -8.27 1.41
N MET A 32 -10.42 -8.73 1.00
CA MET A 32 -11.65 -8.57 1.80
C MET A 32 -11.65 -9.40 3.08
N ARG A 33 -11.03 -10.60 3.07
CA ARG A 33 -10.87 -11.43 4.27
C ARG A 33 -9.97 -10.74 5.29
N VAL A 34 -8.83 -10.21 4.84
CA VAL A 34 -7.90 -9.45 5.70
C VAL A 34 -8.57 -8.18 6.23
N GLY A 35 -9.30 -7.45 5.37
CA GLY A 35 -10.06 -6.27 5.78
C GLY A 35 -11.09 -6.58 6.85
N ASN A 36 -11.82 -7.69 6.76
CA ASN A 36 -12.80 -8.08 7.78
C ASN A 36 -12.15 -8.40 9.13
N GLN A 37 -11.03 -9.12 9.13
CA GLN A 37 -10.25 -9.38 10.35
C GLN A 37 -9.74 -8.08 10.98
N LEU A 38 -9.26 -7.14 10.17
CA LEU A 38 -8.82 -5.83 10.67
C LEU A 38 -9.96 -5.03 11.31
N VAL A 39 -11.16 -5.08 10.72
CA VAL A 39 -12.36 -4.45 11.31
C VAL A 39 -12.75 -5.10 12.63
N GLU A 40 -12.68 -6.43 12.74
CA GLU A 40 -12.91 -7.14 14.00
C GLU A 40 -11.89 -6.76 15.08
N VAL A 41 -10.62 -6.63 14.72
CA VAL A 41 -9.57 -6.14 15.62
C VAL A 41 -9.86 -4.71 16.07
N GLY A 42 -10.22 -3.81 15.15
CA GLY A 42 -10.61 -2.44 15.48
C GLY A 42 -11.81 -2.37 16.44
N ARG A 43 -12.81 -3.24 16.25
CA ARG A 43 -13.94 -3.37 17.19
C ARG A 43 -13.51 -3.86 18.56
N CYS A 44 -12.60 -4.83 18.63
CA CYS A 44 -12.05 -5.33 19.89
C CYS A 44 -11.32 -4.22 20.66
N ILE A 45 -10.49 -3.43 19.98
CA ILE A 45 -9.84 -2.24 20.54
C ILE A 45 -10.89 -1.31 21.11
N LEU A 46 -11.88 -0.92 20.31
CA LEU A 46 -12.89 0.06 20.71
C LEU A 46 -13.74 -0.41 21.90
N SER A 47 -14.06 -1.71 21.97
CA SER A 47 -14.70 -2.29 23.16
C SER A 47 -13.82 -2.16 24.40
N PHE A 48 -12.53 -2.49 24.29
CA PHE A 48 -11.57 -2.32 25.39
C PHE A 48 -11.42 -0.85 25.80
N VAL A 49 -11.40 0.08 24.84
CA VAL A 49 -11.41 1.54 25.10
C VAL A 49 -12.60 1.92 25.97
N PHE A 50 -13.80 1.50 25.57
CA PHE A 50 -15.02 1.87 26.28
C PHE A 50 -15.07 1.28 27.69
N GLU A 51 -14.56 0.06 27.89
CA GLU A 51 -14.42 -0.53 29.23
C GLU A 51 -13.37 0.21 30.06
N ALA A 52 -12.20 0.51 29.50
CA ALA A 52 -11.13 1.23 30.18
C ALA A 52 -11.55 2.64 30.60
N VAL A 53 -12.30 3.35 29.75
CA VAL A 53 -12.84 4.69 30.08
C VAL A 53 -13.86 4.62 31.22
N LYS A 54 -14.68 3.57 31.27
CA LYS A 54 -15.60 3.35 32.40
C LYS A 54 -14.86 3.08 33.72
N LEU A 55 -13.75 2.36 33.68
CA LEU A 55 -12.99 2.00 34.89
C LEU A 55 -12.03 3.11 35.36
N PHE A 56 -11.44 3.89 34.45
CA PHE A 56 -10.39 4.87 34.77
C PHE A 56 -10.64 6.24 34.10
N PRO A 57 -11.64 7.01 34.56
CA PRO A 57 -12.14 8.21 33.88
C PRO A 57 -11.13 9.36 33.68
N HIS A 58 -9.99 9.34 34.38
CA HIS A 58 -8.99 10.43 34.35
C HIS A 58 -7.71 10.08 33.59
N ILE A 59 -7.46 8.80 33.25
CA ILE A 59 -6.21 8.31 32.59
C ILE A 59 -6.51 7.55 31.27
N ALA A 60 -7.74 7.06 31.08
CA ALA A 60 -8.06 6.12 30.02
C ALA A 60 -7.92 6.66 28.60
N LEU A 61 -8.28 7.93 28.34
CA LEU A 61 -8.28 8.45 26.97
C LEU A 61 -6.86 8.54 26.41
N GLY A 62 -5.90 9.03 27.20
CA GLY A 62 -4.49 9.14 26.80
C GLY A 62 -3.82 7.79 26.61
N VAL A 63 -4.07 6.83 27.51
CA VAL A 63 -3.48 5.48 27.41
C VAL A 63 -4.05 4.72 26.23
N VAL A 64 -5.36 4.80 26.00
CA VAL A 64 -6.02 4.16 24.87
C VAL A 64 -5.52 4.71 23.54
N VAL A 65 -5.51 6.04 23.39
CA VAL A 65 -5.09 6.67 22.14
C VAL A 65 -3.61 6.39 21.91
N GLY A 66 -2.78 6.50 22.95
CA GLY A 66 -1.36 6.17 22.91
C GLY A 66 -1.09 4.71 22.53
N PHE A 67 -1.79 3.76 23.14
CA PHE A 67 -1.66 2.33 22.85
C PHE A 67 -2.13 2.00 21.43
N THR A 68 -3.24 2.60 20.99
CA THR A 68 -3.78 2.38 19.63
C THR A 68 -2.82 2.92 18.58
N MET A 69 -2.28 4.13 18.76
CA MET A 69 -1.25 4.69 17.87
C MET A 69 0.02 3.82 17.87
N TRP A 70 0.51 3.42 19.04
CA TRP A 70 1.70 2.60 19.17
C TRP A 70 1.54 1.23 18.50
N TRP A 71 0.39 0.57 18.70
CA TRP A 71 0.09 -0.71 18.07
C TRP A 71 -0.08 -0.57 16.55
N LEU A 72 -0.75 0.48 16.07
CA LEU A 72 -0.89 0.72 14.64
C LEU A 72 0.46 0.93 13.94
N ILE A 73 1.35 1.73 14.55
CA ILE A 73 2.70 1.95 14.03
C ILE A 73 3.52 0.65 14.08
N GLY A 74 3.46 -0.09 15.19
CA GLY A 74 4.18 -1.35 15.35
C GLY A 74 3.71 -2.44 14.40
N SER A 75 2.40 -2.54 14.15
CA SER A 75 1.82 -3.51 13.21
C SER A 75 2.15 -3.19 11.76
N ALA A 76 2.20 -1.92 11.36
CA ALA A 76 2.68 -1.51 10.04
C ALA A 76 4.14 -1.91 9.81
N ALA A 77 5.00 -1.74 10.83
CA ALA A 77 6.39 -2.19 10.78
C ALA A 77 6.51 -3.73 10.71
N LEU A 78 5.69 -4.46 11.47
CA LEU A 78 5.70 -5.93 11.46
C LEU A 78 5.23 -6.51 10.11
N LEU A 79 4.15 -5.96 9.55
CA LEU A 79 3.65 -6.33 8.23
C LEU A 79 4.64 -5.96 7.13
N GLY A 80 5.28 -4.78 7.26
CA GLY A 80 6.36 -4.35 6.37
C GLY A 80 7.58 -5.27 6.43
N ALA A 81 7.98 -5.74 7.62
CA ALA A 81 9.09 -6.67 7.77
C ALA A 81 8.79 -8.08 7.22
N LEU A 82 7.54 -8.55 7.39
CA LEU A 82 7.13 -9.88 6.94
C LEU A 82 6.86 -9.93 5.43
N LEU A 83 6.17 -8.93 4.89
CA LEU A 83 5.78 -8.87 3.49
C LEU A 83 6.81 -8.15 2.61
N GLY A 84 7.65 -7.30 3.22
CA GLY A 84 8.66 -6.49 2.53
C GLY A 84 9.64 -7.28 1.67
N PRO A 85 10.18 -8.42 2.11
CA PRO A 85 11.09 -9.23 1.28
C PRO A 85 10.44 -9.78 0.00
N ILE A 86 9.11 -9.95 -0.02
CA ILE A 86 8.36 -10.51 -1.15
C ILE A 86 7.77 -9.39 -2.01
N LEU A 87 7.04 -8.47 -1.38
CA LEU A 87 6.37 -7.37 -2.06
C LEU A 87 7.34 -6.25 -2.43
N GLY A 88 8.41 -6.03 -1.67
CA GLY A 88 9.38 -4.96 -1.91
C GLY A 88 10.00 -5.03 -3.29
N PRO A 89 10.62 -6.15 -3.70
CA PRO A 89 11.16 -6.31 -5.05
C PRO A 89 10.09 -6.15 -6.13
N LEU A 90 8.86 -6.65 -5.89
CA LEU A 90 7.75 -6.57 -6.84
C LEU A 90 7.26 -5.13 -7.03
N LEU A 91 7.15 -4.37 -5.95
CA LEU A 91 6.76 -2.97 -5.95
C LEU A 91 7.85 -2.07 -6.54
N VAL A 92 9.13 -2.37 -6.26
CA VAL A 92 10.27 -1.68 -6.89
C VAL A 92 10.27 -1.96 -8.40
N ALA A 93 10.14 -3.21 -8.82
CA ALA A 93 10.07 -3.56 -10.24
C ALA A 93 8.87 -2.90 -10.94
N PHE A 94 7.70 -2.88 -10.29
CA PHE A 94 6.51 -2.22 -10.80
C PHE A 94 6.68 -0.69 -10.89
N GLY A 95 7.20 -0.05 -9.85
CA GLY A 95 7.45 1.38 -9.82
C GLY A 95 8.49 1.83 -10.85
N LEU A 96 9.58 1.08 -11.00
CA LEU A 96 10.58 1.30 -12.05
C LEU A 96 9.99 1.11 -13.44
N GLY A 97 9.19 0.06 -13.64
CA GLY A 97 8.53 -0.20 -14.92
C GLY A 97 7.57 0.92 -15.33
N MET A 98 6.69 1.34 -14.41
CA MET A 98 5.76 2.45 -14.64
C MET A 98 6.49 3.78 -14.83
N GLY A 99 7.53 4.04 -14.05
CA GLY A 99 8.37 5.23 -14.18
C GLY A 99 9.08 5.29 -15.53
N ALA A 100 9.69 4.18 -15.97
CA ALA A 100 10.34 4.10 -17.27
C ALA A 100 9.36 4.30 -18.45
N ILE A 101 8.14 3.77 -18.36
CA ILE A 101 7.09 4.00 -19.36
C ILE A 101 6.70 5.48 -19.41
N ALA A 102 6.54 6.12 -18.25
CA ALA A 102 6.20 7.54 -18.17
C ALA A 102 7.32 8.43 -18.71
N ASP A 103 8.58 8.13 -18.37
CA ASP A 103 9.76 8.86 -18.84
C ASP A 103 9.93 8.78 -20.36
N VAL A 104 9.65 7.62 -20.96
CA VAL A 104 9.66 7.44 -22.41
C VAL A 104 8.50 8.19 -23.07
N ALA A 105 7.31 8.18 -22.47
CA ALA A 105 6.15 8.89 -22.98
C ALA A 105 6.29 10.42 -22.91
N ASP A 106 7.02 10.94 -21.92
CA ASP A 106 7.31 12.38 -21.76
C ASP A 106 8.31 12.91 -22.82
N GLY A 107 8.99 12.03 -23.57
CA GLY A 107 9.83 12.36 -24.73
C GLY A 107 11.13 13.13 -24.44
N GLY A 108 11.24 13.79 -23.28
CA GLY A 108 12.41 14.55 -22.84
C GLY A 108 13.59 13.71 -22.35
N LEU A 109 13.41 12.38 -22.25
CA LEU A 109 14.41 11.47 -21.69
C LEU A 109 15.74 11.53 -22.46
N ARG A 110 15.68 11.62 -23.79
CA ARG A 110 16.88 11.68 -24.64
C ARG A 110 17.71 12.94 -24.39
N SER A 111 17.07 14.12 -24.37
CA SER A 111 17.76 15.40 -24.12
C SER A 111 18.40 15.40 -22.73
N ARG A 112 17.70 14.93 -21.70
CA ARG A 112 18.23 14.86 -20.33
C ARG A 112 19.39 13.88 -20.19
N VAL A 113 19.38 12.77 -20.93
CA VAL A 113 20.48 11.80 -20.97
C VAL A 113 21.70 12.39 -21.69
N GLU A 114 21.49 13.10 -22.79
CA GLU A 114 22.55 13.81 -23.53
C GLU A 114 23.17 14.93 -22.66
N ASP A 115 22.35 15.73 -21.97
CA ASP A 115 22.79 16.77 -21.04
C ASP A 115 23.58 16.18 -19.84
N PHE A 116 23.11 15.07 -19.29
CA PHE A 116 23.80 14.36 -18.21
C PHE A 116 25.13 13.76 -18.66
N ALA A 117 25.17 13.13 -19.84
CA ALA A 117 26.41 12.60 -20.42
C ALA A 117 27.43 13.72 -20.69
N GLY A 118 26.96 14.87 -21.18
CA GLY A 118 27.77 16.07 -21.40
C GLY A 118 28.41 16.61 -20.12
N SER A 119 27.78 16.44 -18.96
CA SER A 119 28.33 16.87 -17.66
C SER A 119 29.58 16.10 -17.20
N PHE A 120 29.92 15.00 -17.87
CA PHE A 120 31.14 14.22 -17.64
C PHE A 120 32.17 14.35 -18.78
N ASP A 121 31.86 15.11 -19.84
CA ASP A 121 32.80 15.34 -20.93
C ASP A 121 33.85 16.38 -20.49
N PRO A 122 35.15 16.03 -20.39
CA PRO A 122 36.19 16.96 -19.93
C PRO A 122 36.47 18.12 -20.90
N ALA A 123 35.84 18.12 -22.08
CA ALA A 123 36.09 19.10 -23.15
C ALA A 123 35.52 20.51 -22.87
N ASP A 124 34.74 20.70 -21.80
CA ASP A 124 34.17 21.98 -21.39
C ASP A 124 35.08 22.81 -20.45
N ARG A 125 36.23 22.25 -20.05
CA ARG A 125 37.18 22.88 -19.13
C ARG A 125 38.35 23.54 -19.88
N ASN A 126 38.06 24.57 -20.68
CA ASN A 126 39.05 25.56 -21.14
C ASN A 126 38.43 26.94 -21.37
#